data_AF-A0A538JY18-F1
#
_entry.id   AF-A0A538JY18-F1
#
_cell.length_a   1.000
_cell.length_b   1.000
_cell.length_c   1.000
_cell.angle_alpha   90.00
_cell.angle_beta   90.00
_cell.angle_gamma   90.00
#
_symmetry.space_group_name_H-M   'P 1'
#
loop_
_entity.id
_entity.type
_entity.pdbx_description
1 polymer ?
#
loop_
_entity_poly.entity_id
_entity_poly.type
_entity_poly.pdbx_seq_one_letter_code
_entity_poly.pdbx_strand_id
1 'polypeptide(L)'
;MRTYSSFLGRVVETQSGRRLGKVRDLRASLGKGCPTVEAIVVGRRGRLEHLGIGKTASHRPDAVPWGAVVKIEGKRIVVADGTELV
;
A
#
# COMPACT_ATOMS: atom_id res chain seq x y z
N MET A 1 -17.97 -4.33 -7.83
CA MET A 1 -17.27 -5.00 -6.72
C MET A 1 -15.77 -4.93 -6.98
N ARG A 2 -14.96 -4.31 -6.10
CA ARG A 2 -13.50 -4.23 -6.26
C ARG A 2 -12.87 -5.36 -5.44
N THR A 3 -12.12 -6.25 -6.09
CA THR A 3 -11.46 -7.39 -5.45
C THR A 3 -10.04 -7.03 -5.00
N TYR A 4 -9.54 -7.72 -3.97
CA TYR A 4 -8.16 -7.60 -3.48
C TYR A 4 -7.13 -7.63 -4.61
N SER A 5 -7.24 -8.60 -5.52
CA SER A 5 -6.33 -8.78 -6.67
C SER A 5 -6.29 -7.57 -7.60
N SER A 6 -7.37 -6.78 -7.63
CA SER A 6 -7.44 -5.56 -8.43
C SER A 6 -6.51 -4.47 -7.90
N PHE A 7 -6.19 -4.45 -6.61
CA PHE A 7 -5.33 -3.44 -5.98
C PHE A 7 -3.85 -3.73 -6.13
N LEU A 8 -3.47 -5.00 -6.26
CA LEU A 8 -2.08 -5.43 -6.35
C LEU A 8 -1.37 -4.80 -7.55
N GLY A 9 -0.15 -4.30 -7.31
CA GLY A 9 0.71 -3.72 -8.35
C GLY A 9 0.30 -2.31 -8.81
N ARG A 10 -0.79 -1.73 -8.29
CA ARG A 10 -1.15 -0.33 -8.54
C ARG A 10 -0.12 0.62 -7.99
N VAL A 11 0.06 1.75 -8.66
CA VAL A 11 0.99 2.79 -8.21
C VAL A 11 0.35 3.59 -7.10
N VAL A 12 1.09 3.85 -6.03
CA VAL A 12 0.66 4.76 -4.96
C VAL A 12 1.44 6.05 -5.07
N GLU A 13 0.73 7.16 -5.17
CA GLU A 13 1.26 8.51 -5.32
C GLU A 13 0.56 9.48 -4.37
N THR A 14 1.27 10.48 -3.85
CA THR A 14 0.64 11.55 -3.06
C THR A 14 -0.09 12.54 -3.97
N GLN A 15 -0.94 13.39 -3.39
CA GLN A 15 -1.58 14.49 -4.13
C GLN A 15 -0.58 15.42 -4.82
N SER A 16 0.62 15.60 -4.26
CA SER A 16 1.70 16.38 -4.89
C SER A 16 2.44 15.62 -6.02
N GLY A 17 1.99 14.42 -6.39
CA GLY A 17 2.63 13.58 -7.42
C GLY A 17 3.86 12.83 -6.94
N ARG A 18 4.15 12.82 -5.62
CA ARG A 18 5.27 12.05 -5.08
C ARG A 18 4.92 10.57 -5.10
N ARG A 19 5.68 9.77 -5.86
CA ARG A 19 5.45 8.33 -5.94
C ARG A 19 6.00 7.61 -4.71
N LEU A 20 5.11 6.98 -3.93
CA LEU A 20 5.47 6.20 -2.74
C LEU A 20 5.91 4.78 -3.12
N GLY A 21 5.21 4.13 -4.05
CA GLY A 21 5.56 2.76 -4.44
C GLY A 21 4.48 2.07 -5.26
N LYS A 22 4.42 0.73 -5.13
CA LYS A 22 3.33 -0.08 -5.64
C LYS A 22 2.65 -0.82 -4.50
N VAL A 23 1.34 -1.02 -4.61
CA VAL A 23 0.58 -1.85 -3.67
C VAL A 23 1.13 -3.28 -3.73
N ARG A 24 1.55 -3.76 -2.57
CA ARG A 24 2.08 -5.10 -2.35
C ARG A 24 1.06 -5.98 -1.67
N ASP A 25 0.37 -5.42 -0.69
CA ASP A 25 -0.61 -6.13 0.14
C ASP A 25 -1.64 -5.15 0.73
N LEU A 26 -2.72 -5.67 1.32
CA LEU A 26 -3.76 -4.90 2.00
C LEU A 26 -3.92 -5.45 3.41
N ARG A 27 -3.72 -4.60 4.41
CA ARG A 27 -4.04 -4.93 5.80
C ARG A 27 -5.54 -4.76 5.99
N ALA A 28 -6.21 -5.85 6.31
CA ALA A 28 -7.62 -5.84 6.64
C ALA A 28 -7.83 -6.48 8.01
N SER A 29 -8.71 -5.89 8.82
CA SER A 29 -9.21 -6.52 10.03
C SER A 29 -10.48 -7.30 9.71
N LEU A 30 -10.46 -8.60 10.03
CA LEU A 30 -11.67 -9.42 10.09
C LEU A 30 -12.29 -9.24 11.49
N GLY A 31 -13.27 -8.33 11.57
CA GLY A 31 -14.18 -8.28 12.73
C GLY A 31 -15.27 -9.35 12.65
N LYS A 32 -16.33 -9.22 13.46
CA LYS A 32 -17.55 -10.07 13.40
C LYS A 32 -18.42 -9.85 12.14
N GLY A 33 -17.83 -9.41 11.03
CA GLY A 33 -18.57 -9.01 9.82
C GLY A 33 -17.68 -8.94 8.58
N CYS A 34 -17.99 -8.03 7.66
CA CYS A 34 -17.23 -7.84 6.42
C CYS A 34 -15.77 -7.41 6.72
N PRO A 35 -14.77 -7.94 6.00
CA PRO A 35 -13.38 -7.53 6.16
C PRO A 35 -13.22 -6.04 5.81
N THR A 36 -12.74 -5.24 6.76
CA THR A 36 -12.49 -3.81 6.57
C THR A 36 -11.01 -3.60 6.29
N VAL A 37 -10.70 -2.96 5.17
CA VAL A 37 -9.32 -2.59 4.83
C VAL A 37 -8.89 -1.41 5.69
N GLU A 38 -7.83 -1.60 6.48
CA GLU A 38 -7.30 -0.60 7.41
C GLU A 38 -6.06 0.09 6.86
N ALA A 39 -5.25 -0.61 6.07
CA ALA A 39 -4.04 -0.05 5.47
C ALA A 39 -3.66 -0.71 4.14
N ILE A 40 -2.94 0.03 3.32
CA ILE A 40 -2.35 -0.41 2.05
C ILE A 40 -0.85 -0.56 2.26
N VAL A 41 -0.33 -1.77 2.10
CA VAL A 41 1.11 -2.00 2.13
C VAL A 41 1.69 -1.62 0.78
N VAL A 42 2.58 -0.63 0.77
CA VAL A 42 3.37 -0.19 -0.37
C VAL A 42 4.76 -0.79 -0.30
N GLY A 43 5.30 -1.25 -1.43
CA GLY A 43 6.65 -1.78 -1.46
C GLY A 43 7.34 -1.53 -2.79
N ARG A 44 8.67 -1.37 -2.75
CA ARG A 44 9.49 -1.41 -3.96
C ARG A 44 9.72 -2.86 -4.38
N ARG A 45 9.82 -3.10 -5.69
CA ARG A 45 10.12 -4.42 -6.27
C ARG A 45 11.61 -4.74 -6.03
N GLY A 46 12.00 -4.99 -4.78
CA GLY A 46 13.32 -5.53 -4.45
C GLY A 46 13.37 -6.98 -4.88
N ARG A 47 14.11 -7.28 -5.95
CA ARG A 47 14.34 -8.65 -6.46
C ARG A 47 15.09 -9.55 -5.46
N LEU A 48 15.57 -8.98 -4.36
CA LEU A 48 16.46 -9.60 -3.38
C LEU A 48 15.73 -10.11 -2.12
N GLU A 49 14.59 -9.50 -1.77
CA GLU A 49 13.78 -9.88 -0.59
C GLU A 49 13.08 -11.24 -0.78
N HIS A 50 12.83 -11.66 -2.03
CA HIS A 50 12.22 -12.96 -2.34
C HIS A 50 13.22 -14.12 -2.23
N LEU A 51 14.51 -13.82 -2.14
CA LEU A 51 15.60 -14.79 -2.03
C LEU A 51 16.22 -14.82 -0.62
N GLY A 52 15.70 -14.04 0.33
CA GLY A 52 16.23 -13.97 1.70
C GLY A 52 17.63 -13.34 1.81
N ILE A 53 18.11 -12.65 0.76
CA ILE A 53 19.44 -12.03 0.73
C ILE A 53 19.27 -10.51 0.71
N GLY A 54 19.48 -9.89 1.86
CA GLY A 54 19.27 -8.46 2.07
C GLY A 54 18.62 -8.29 3.43
N LYS A 55 19.16 -7.38 4.25
CA LYS A 55 18.54 -7.02 5.53
C LYS A 55 17.06 -6.78 5.27
N THR A 56 16.20 -7.54 5.94
CA THR A 56 14.79 -7.17 6.08
C THR A 56 14.79 -5.67 6.31
N ALA A 57 14.14 -4.93 5.42
CA ALA A 57 13.81 -3.54 5.71
C ALA A 57 12.78 -3.53 6.85
N SER A 58 13.11 -4.11 8.01
CA SER A 58 12.29 -4.27 9.21
C SER A 58 11.89 -2.94 9.85
N HIS A 59 12.21 -1.81 9.20
CA HIS A 59 12.09 -0.50 9.81
C HIS A 59 11.88 0.62 8.79
N ARG A 60 11.48 0.30 7.54
CA ARG A 60 10.80 1.32 6.75
C ARG A 60 9.32 1.17 7.01
N PRO A 61 8.66 2.24 7.45
CA PRO A 61 7.23 2.22 7.41
C PRO A 61 6.84 2.08 5.93
N ASP A 62 6.03 1.07 5.64
CA ASP A 62 5.67 0.64 4.29
C ASP A 62 4.14 0.48 4.20
N ALA A 63 3.37 0.87 5.23
CA ALA A 63 1.92 0.87 5.19
C ALA A 63 1.36 2.31 5.11
N VAL A 64 0.41 2.52 4.21
CA VAL A 64 -0.41 3.73 4.13
C VAL A 64 -1.75 3.44 4.80
N PRO A 65 -2.20 4.18 5.82
CA PRO A 65 -3.52 3.98 6.38
C PRO A 65 -4.60 4.22 5.31
N TRP A 66 -5.65 3.39 5.31
CA TRP A 66 -6.72 3.49 4.32
C TRP A 66 -7.42 4.86 4.37
N GLY A 67 -7.48 5.48 5.56
CA GLY A 67 -7.99 6.84 5.73
C GLY A 67 -7.18 7.93 5.01
N ALA A 68 -5.92 7.66 4.65
CA ALA A 68 -5.12 8.58 3.84
C ALA A 68 -5.37 8.44 2.34
N VAL A 69 -6.17 7.46 1.89
CA VAL A 69 -6.49 7.25 0.47
C VAL A 69 -7.54 8.26 0.03
N VAL A 70 -7.13 9.21 -0.82
CA VAL A 70 -8.01 10.27 -1.33
C VAL A 70 -8.76 9.80 -2.58
N LYS A 71 -8.08 9.05 -3.48
CA LYS A 71 -8.68 8.63 -4.75
C LYS A 71 -8.08 7.33 -5.26
N ILE A 72 -8.90 6.54 -5.95
CA ILE A 72 -8.45 5.32 -6.64
C ILE A 72 -8.83 5.44 -8.13
N GLU A 73 -7.84 5.77 -8.96
CA GLU A 73 -7.96 6.07 -10.39
C GLU A 73 -7.32 4.97 -11.23
N GLY A 74 -8.12 4.01 -11.71
CA GLY A 74 -7.62 2.94 -12.58
C GLY A 74 -6.43 2.18 -11.97
N LYS A 75 -5.22 2.41 -12.50
CA LYS A 75 -3.96 1.78 -12.05
C LYS A 75 -3.22 2.55 -10.95
N ARG A 76 -3.77 3.67 -10.46
CA ARG A 76 -3.14 4.59 -9.50
C ARG A 76 -4.01 4.76 -8.26
N ILE A 77 -3.37 4.93 -7.12
CA ILE A 77 -3.99 5.23 -5.84
C ILE A 77 -3.34 6.53 -5.35
N VAL A 78 -4.16 7.56 -5.19
CA VAL A 78 -3.76 8.87 -4.72
C VAL A 78 -3.99 8.95 -3.22
N VAL A 79 -2.94 9.31 -2.47
CA VAL A 79 -2.97 9.45 -1.02
C VAL A 79 -2.75 10.92 -0.63
N ALA A 80 -3.20 11.30 0.55
CA ALA A 80 -3.07 12.65 1.07
C ALA A 80 -1.59 13.07 1.13
N ASP A 81 -1.31 14.34 0.86
CA ASP A 81 0.04 14.86 1.08
C ASP A 81 0.40 14.85 2.57
N GLY A 82 1.69 14.69 2.90
CA GLY A 82 2.12 14.50 4.29
C GLY A 82 1.76 13.14 4.92
N THR A 83 1.24 12.19 4.14
CA THR A 83 1.06 10.81 4.62
C THR A 83 2.42 10.21 4.98
N GLU A 84 2.67 10.10 6.28
CA GLU A 84 3.75 9.29 6.80
C GLU A 84 3.35 7.83 6.65
N LEU A 85 4.26 7.04 6.07
CA LEU A 85 4.08 5.61 6.09
C LEU A 85 4.15 5.18 7.57
N VAL A 86 3.45 4.11 7.94
CA VAL A 86 3.52 3.45 9.25
C VAL A 86 3.91 1.97 9.15
#